data_AF-A0AAU3V0I5-F1
#
_entry.id   AF-A0AAU3V0I5-F1
#
_cell.length_a   1.000
_cell.length_b   1.000
_cell.length_c   1.000
_cell.angle_alpha   90.00
_cell.angle_beta   90.00
_cell.angle_gamma   90.00
#
_symmetry.space_group_name_H-M   'P 1'
#
loop_
_entity.id
_entity.type
_entity.pdbx_description
1 polymer ?
#
loop_
_entity_poly.entity_id
_entity_poly.type
_entity_poly.pdbx_seq_one_letter_code
_entity_poly.pdbx_strand_id
1 'polypeptide(L)'
;MTSEPDGLILPDRPTPGTNRTHVSLPAGTPVSYDPAAWDRTLVMVQQGILRLTCKSGREADFGAGTIIHLSGLPLAHIGAAGHDPVILLLLSPRPI
;
A
#
# COMPACT_ATOMS: atom_id res chain seq x y z
N MET A 1 -16.38 21.56 -23.87
CA MET A 1 -16.54 20.20 -23.33
C MET A 1 -15.29 19.93 -22.52
N THR A 2 -15.32 20.35 -21.25
CA THR A 2 -14.15 20.42 -20.36
C THR A 2 -14.14 19.13 -19.56
N SER A 3 -13.24 18.21 -19.88
CA SER A 3 -12.97 17.06 -19.02
C SER A 3 -12.30 17.57 -17.75
N GLU A 4 -13.06 17.63 -16.65
CA GLU A 4 -12.46 17.75 -15.32
C GLU A 4 -11.58 16.52 -15.08
N PRO A 5 -10.36 16.66 -14.53
CA PRO A 5 -9.61 15.52 -14.08
C PRO A 5 -10.36 14.96 -12.87
N ASP A 6 -10.80 13.69 -12.96
CA ASP A 6 -11.27 12.84 -11.85
C ASP A 6 -10.08 12.55 -10.91
N GLY A 7 -9.43 13.61 -10.45
CA GLY A 7 -8.36 13.57 -9.48
C GLY A 7 -8.98 13.27 -8.13
N LEU A 8 -8.61 12.13 -7.55
CA LEU A 8 -8.99 11.78 -6.19
C LEU A 8 -8.57 12.93 -5.25
N ILE A 9 -9.51 13.79 -4.85
CA ILE A 9 -9.25 14.87 -3.90
C ILE A 9 -9.10 14.22 -2.52
N LEU A 10 -7.87 13.99 -2.09
CA LEU A 10 -7.57 13.57 -0.73
C LEU A 10 -7.77 14.78 0.20
N PRO A 11 -8.61 14.69 1.24
CA PRO A 11 -8.77 15.78 2.19
C PRO A 11 -7.44 16.07 2.90
N ASP A 12 -7.04 17.35 2.89
CA ASP A 12 -5.79 17.88 3.49
C ASP A 12 -5.69 17.60 5.01
N ARG A 13 -6.84 17.41 5.66
CA ARG A 13 -6.94 17.14 7.10
C ARG A 13 -7.36 15.68 7.34
N PRO A 14 -6.66 14.91 8.22
CA PRO A 14 -7.18 13.64 8.69
C PRO A 14 -8.56 13.86 9.31
N THR A 15 -9.59 13.27 8.71
CA THR A 15 -10.91 13.20 9.31
C THR A 15 -10.80 12.44 10.63
N PRO A 16 -11.45 12.92 11.71
CA PRO A 16 -11.58 12.13 12.94
C PRO A 16 -12.30 10.83 12.57
N GLY A 17 -11.58 9.71 12.58
CA GLY A 17 -12.08 8.43 12.06
C GLY A 17 -11.07 7.58 11.31
N THR A 18 -9.86 8.08 11.02
CA THR A 18 -8.82 7.29 10.31
C THR A 18 -7.66 6.93 11.24
N ASN A 19 -7.27 5.66 11.29
CA ASN A 19 -6.03 5.18 11.88
C ASN A 19 -4.88 5.30 10.87
N ARG A 20 -3.70 5.69 11.37
CA ARG A 20 -2.47 5.86 10.58
C ARG A 20 -1.38 5.03 11.25
N THR A 21 -0.75 4.15 10.48
CA THR A 21 0.33 3.30 11.01
C THR A 21 1.48 3.27 10.04
N HIS A 22 2.69 3.51 10.54
CA HIS A 22 3.92 3.35 9.77
C HIS A 22 4.42 1.93 9.93
N VAL A 23 4.69 1.26 8.82
CA VAL A 23 5.24 -0.10 8.78
C VAL A 23 6.52 -0.08 7.96
N SER A 24 7.58 -0.66 8.51
CA SER A 24 8.82 -0.92 7.78
C SER A 24 8.84 -2.37 7.36
N LEU A 25 8.98 -2.63 6.06
CA LEU A 25 9.30 -3.95 5.56
C LEU A 25 10.81 -3.99 5.26
N PRO A 26 11.58 -4.82 5.97
CA PRO A 26 13.01 -4.93 5.73
C PRO A 26 13.27 -5.49 4.33
N ALA A 27 14.45 -5.15 3.79
CA ALA A 27 14.95 -5.78 2.58
C ALA A 27 15.17 -7.29 2.79
N GLY A 28 15.03 -8.04 1.69
CA GLY A 28 15.26 -9.48 1.68
C GLY A 28 13.96 -10.27 1.60
N THR A 29 13.61 -11.01 2.66
CA THR A 29 12.57 -12.04 2.58
C THR A 29 11.17 -11.41 2.51
N PRO A 30 10.41 -11.66 1.43
CA PRO A 30 9.07 -11.13 1.31
C PRO A 30 8.11 -11.82 2.29
N VAL A 31 7.10 -11.09 2.73
CA VAL A 31 6.08 -11.55 3.68
C VAL A 31 4.91 -12.13 2.90
N SER A 32 4.34 -13.23 3.39
CA SER A 32 3.12 -13.81 2.82
C SER A 32 1.95 -12.85 2.93
N TYR A 33 1.17 -12.75 1.87
CA TYR A 33 -0.02 -11.90 1.83
C TYR A 33 -1.22 -12.63 2.44
N ASP A 34 -1.75 -12.09 3.54
CA ASP A 34 -3.05 -12.47 4.11
C ASP A 34 -4.10 -11.39 3.78
N PRO A 35 -5.06 -11.65 2.88
CA PRO A 35 -6.08 -10.66 2.49
C PRO A 35 -6.84 -10.06 3.68
N ALA A 36 -7.08 -10.83 4.75
CA ALA A 36 -7.87 -10.35 5.89
C ALA A 36 -7.14 -9.24 6.67
N ALA A 37 -5.81 -9.27 6.69
CA ALA A 37 -5.00 -8.25 7.36
C ALA A 37 -5.00 -6.88 6.68
N TRP A 38 -5.44 -6.82 5.40
CA TRP A 38 -5.40 -5.60 4.58
C TRP A 38 -6.81 -5.10 4.20
N ASP A 39 -7.85 -5.69 4.79
CA ASP A 39 -9.22 -5.22 4.55
C ASP A 39 -9.36 -3.74 4.95
N ARG A 40 -10.06 -2.98 4.11
CA ARG A 40 -10.29 -1.53 4.29
C ARG A 40 -9.02 -0.70 4.54
N THR A 41 -7.86 -1.19 4.10
CA THR A 41 -6.57 -0.51 4.32
C THR A 41 -6.02 0.00 2.99
N LEU A 42 -5.73 1.29 2.94
CA LEU A 42 -4.96 1.94 1.89
C LEU A 42 -3.49 1.99 2.30
N VAL A 43 -2.60 1.67 1.36
CA VAL A 43 -1.16 1.65 1.57
C VAL A 43 -0.53 2.73 0.72
N MET A 44 0.27 3.60 1.33
CA MET A 44 1.13 4.54 0.61
C MET A 44 2.59 4.16 0.81
N VAL A 45 3.35 4.06 -0.27
CA VAL A 45 4.81 3.91 -0.19
C VAL A 45 5.39 5.27 0.16
N GLN A 46 5.99 5.40 1.34
CA GLN A 46 6.62 6.65 1.77
C GLN A 46 8.07 6.73 1.33
N GLN A 47 8.79 5.60 1.38
CA GLN A 47 10.20 5.51 1.01
C GLN A 47 10.52 4.10 0.50
N GLY A 48 11.46 4.00 -0.43
CA GLY A 48 11.88 2.73 -1.02
C GLY A 48 10.96 2.29 -2.16
N ILE A 49 11.06 1.01 -2.51
CA ILE A 49 10.28 0.38 -3.58
C ILE A 49 9.57 -0.84 -3.00
N LEU A 50 8.24 -0.88 -3.09
CA LEU A 50 7.41 -2.01 -2.71
C LEU A 50 7.26 -2.96 -3.90
N ARG A 51 7.60 -4.23 -3.72
CA ARG A 51 7.31 -5.31 -4.65
C ARG A 51 6.06 -6.07 -4.23
N LEU A 52 5.15 -6.23 -5.16
CA LEU A 52 3.99 -7.11 -5.03
C LEU A 52 4.16 -8.31 -5.97
N THR A 53 4.03 -9.51 -5.42
CA THR A 53 4.07 -10.76 -6.19
C THR A 53 2.69 -11.39 -6.20
N CYS A 54 2.10 -11.53 -7.37
CA CYS A 54 0.82 -12.21 -7.58
C CYS A 54 0.95 -13.73 -7.45
N LYS A 55 -0.16 -14.42 -7.15
CA LYS A 55 -0.26 -15.89 -7.15
C LYS A 55 0.08 -16.51 -8.51
N SER A 56 -0.04 -15.75 -9.59
CA SER A 56 0.39 -16.15 -10.93
C SER A 56 1.91 -16.07 -11.15
N GLY A 57 2.67 -15.56 -10.16
CA GLY A 57 4.10 -15.29 -10.26
C GLY A 57 4.46 -13.96 -10.92
N ARG A 58 3.46 -13.17 -11.36
CA ARG A 58 3.71 -11.81 -11.88
C ARG A 58 4.13 -10.88 -10.76
N GLU A 59 5.12 -10.04 -11.03
CA GLU A 59 5.62 -9.03 -10.08
C GLU A 59 5.38 -7.61 -10.59
N ALA A 60 5.17 -6.69 -9.65
CA ALA A 60 5.09 -5.26 -9.93
C ALA A 60 5.75 -4.47 -8.81
N ASP A 61 6.46 -3.41 -9.20
CA ASP A 61 7.21 -2.52 -8.32
C ASP A 61 6.57 -1.15 -8.22
N PHE A 62 6.53 -0.61 -7.02
CA PHE A 62 5.89 0.67 -6.71
C PHE A 62 6.81 1.52 -5.84
N GLY A 63 7.21 2.68 -6.36
CA GLY A 63 8.09 3.61 -5.65
C GLY A 63 7.35 4.55 -4.70
N ALA A 64 8.12 5.37 -3.99
CA ALA A 64 7.62 6.41 -3.10
C ALA A 64 6.56 7.32 -3.77
N GLY A 65 5.53 7.67 -3.01
CA GLY A 65 4.38 8.44 -3.48
C GLY A 65 3.23 7.58 -4.04
N THR A 66 3.48 6.30 -4.34
CA THR A 66 2.42 5.41 -4.85
C THR A 66 1.41 5.07 -3.76
N ILE A 67 0.12 5.17 -4.10
CA ILE A 67 -0.99 4.72 -3.27
C ILE A 67 -1.59 3.45 -3.87
N ILE A 68 -1.76 2.41 -3.06
CA ILE A 68 -2.17 1.08 -3.47
C ILE A 68 -3.28 0.57 -2.54
N HIS A 69 -4.33 0.04 -3.14
CA HIS A 69 -5.35 -0.74 -2.45
C HIS A 69 -5.05 -2.23 -2.67
N LEU A 70 -4.57 -2.92 -1.63
CA LEU A 70 -4.16 -4.32 -1.74
C LEU A 70 -5.34 -5.29 -1.75
N SER A 71 -6.46 -4.89 -1.15
CA SER A 71 -7.67 -5.70 -1.09
C SER A 71 -8.21 -5.99 -2.49
N GLY A 72 -8.54 -7.27 -2.74
CA GLY A 72 -9.00 -7.76 -4.03
C GLY A 72 -7.89 -8.16 -5.02
N LEU A 73 -6.62 -7.85 -4.72
CA LEU A 73 -5.51 -8.31 -5.55
C LEU A 73 -5.17 -9.78 -5.25
N PRO A 74 -4.90 -10.62 -6.27
CA PRO A 74 -4.53 -12.02 -6.08
C PRO A 74 -3.05 -12.15 -5.70
N LEU A 75 -2.64 -11.50 -4.60
CA LEU A 75 -1.24 -11.49 -4.15
C LEU A 75 -0.88 -12.79 -3.40
N ALA A 76 0.37 -13.19 -3.56
CA ALA A 76 1.03 -14.23 -2.78
C ALA A 76 1.96 -13.60 -1.74
N HIS A 77 2.72 -12.57 -2.14
CA HIS A 77 3.72 -11.94 -1.27
C HIS A 77 3.81 -10.42 -1.46
N ILE A 78 4.29 -9.75 -0.43
CA ILE A 78 4.67 -8.34 -0.41
C ILE A 78 6.07 -8.20 0.18
N GLY A 79 6.89 -7.29 -0.34
CA GLY A 79 8.25 -7.09 0.18
C GLY A 79 8.93 -5.86 -0.36
N ALA A 80 10.10 -5.51 0.17
CA ALA A 80 10.92 -4.47 -0.43
C ALA A 80 11.59 -5.00 -1.71
N ALA A 81 11.61 -4.19 -2.76
CA ALA A 81 12.45 -4.45 -3.92
C ALA A 81 13.88 -3.97 -3.62
N GLY A 82 14.85 -4.89 -3.71
CA GLY A 82 16.28 -4.58 -3.55
C GLY A 82 16.80 -4.76 -2.12
N HIS A 83 17.84 -3.99 -1.78
CA HIS A 83 18.60 -4.12 -0.52
C HIS A 83 18.20 -3.11 0.56
N ASP A 84 17.38 -2.12 0.22
CA ASP A 84 16.91 -1.10 1.14
C ASP A 84 15.50 -1.45 1.66
N PRO A 85 15.17 -1.10 2.91
CA PRO A 85 13.82 -1.29 3.42
C PRO A 85 12.81 -0.40 2.68
N VAL A 86 11.54 -0.83 2.66
CA VAL A 86 10.42 0.00 2.21
C VAL A 86 9.60 0.45 3.42
N ILE A 87 9.33 1.76 3.48
CA ILE A 87 8.50 2.36 4.52
C ILE A 87 7.12 2.62 3.95
N LEU A 88 6.11 2.09 4.62
CA LEU A 88 4.71 2.16 4.23
C LEU A 88 3.93 2.98 5.27
N LEU A 89 3.02 3.82 4.78
CA LEU A 89 1.95 4.40 5.59
C LEU A 89 0.66 3.66 5.29
N LEU A 90 0.12 2.99 6.30
CA LEU A 90 -1.19 2.35 6.27
C LEU A 90 -2.23 3.34 6.77
N LEU A 91 -3.33 3.44 6.02
CA LEU A 91 -4.49 4.25 6.35
C LEU A 91 -5.70 3.31 6.41
N SER A 92 -6.37 3.25 7.57
CA SER A 92 -7.57 2.43 7.75
C SER A 92 -8.64 3.18 8.54
N PRO A 93 -9.93 2.85 8.41
CA PRO A 93 -10.96 3.36 9.30
C PRO A 93 -10.66 2.96 10.75
N ARG A 94 -10.98 3.82 11.71
CA ARG A 94 -11.01 3.44 13.12
C ARG A 94 -12.12 2.40 13.31
N PRO A 95 -11.89 1.36 14.13
CA PRO A 95 -12.99 0.51 14.58
C PRO A 95 -14.03 1.39 15.27
N ILE A 96 -15.30 1.22 14.87
CA ILE A 96 -16.47 1.86 15.49
C ILE A 96 -16.77 1.15 16.81
#